data_AF-A0A537G8B4-F1
#
_entry.id   AF-A0A537G8B4-F1
#
_cell.length_a   1.000
_cell.length_b   1.000
_cell.length_c   1.000
_cell.angle_alpha   90.00
_cell.angle_beta   90.00
_cell.angle_gamma   90.00
#
_symmetry.space_group_name_H-M   'P 1'
#
loop_
_entity.id
_entity.type
_entity.pdbx_description
1 polymer ?
#
loop_
_entity_poly.entity_id
_entity_poly.type
_entity_poly.pdbx_seq_one_letter_code
_entity_poly.pdbx_strand_id
1 'polypeptide(L)'
;MAAPDNPMAYLLEFGLRKVEQERPEVSNDNNYQELKAQLLRNAEGHFREISATYATILKTECQCGGQLEPVDHEFGKSKGIIYDSVIARCKKCNQEQSFQFPKDGFISEARSAMALRDYLQKTYGIDYAGVVMGEIRNRSGVRG
;
A
#
# COMPACT_ATOMS: atom_id res chain seq x y z
N MET A 1 -13.25 10.66 4.07
CA MET A 1 -12.01 11.46 3.94
C MET A 1 -10.88 10.54 4.37
N ALA A 2 -9.94 10.19 3.50
CA ALA A 2 -8.73 9.50 3.92
C ALA A 2 -8.05 10.30 5.04
N ALA A 3 -7.68 9.63 6.12
CA ALA A 3 -6.88 10.26 7.16
C ALA A 3 -5.59 10.78 6.50
N PRO A 4 -5.18 12.04 6.75
CA PRO A 4 -3.94 12.60 6.20
C PRO A 4 -2.68 11.77 6.56
N ASP A 5 -2.81 10.84 7.51
CA ASP A 5 -1.75 10.01 8.05
C ASP A 5 -1.54 8.68 7.31
N ASN A 6 -2.40 8.31 6.34
CA ASN A 6 -2.25 7.10 5.54
C ASN A 6 -1.78 7.42 4.09
N PRO A 7 -0.46 7.35 3.80
CA PRO A 7 0.06 7.66 2.47
C PRO A 7 -0.45 6.71 1.39
N MET A 8 -0.80 5.47 1.72
CA MET A 8 -1.34 4.49 0.77
C MET A 8 -2.74 4.89 0.32
N ALA A 9 -3.65 5.17 1.27
CA ALA A 9 -5.00 5.62 0.95
C ALA A 9 -4.98 6.95 0.19
N TYR A 10 -4.07 7.87 0.54
CA TYR A 10 -3.90 9.13 -0.18
C TYR A 10 -3.53 8.93 -1.66
N LEU A 11 -2.56 8.08 -1.96
CA LEU A 11 -2.13 7.81 -3.34
C LEU A 11 -3.24 7.16 -4.17
N LEU A 12 -4.00 6.23 -3.58
CA LEU A 12 -5.15 5.60 -4.22
C LEU A 12 -6.25 6.62 -4.52
N GLU A 13 -6.65 7.43 -3.53
CA GLU A 13 -7.64 8.49 -3.73
C GLU A 13 -7.21 9.50 -4.79
N PHE A 14 -5.92 9.86 -4.84
CA PHE A 14 -5.39 10.77 -5.84
C PHE A 14 -5.58 10.23 -7.26
N GLY A 15 -5.17 8.99 -7.51
CA GLY A 15 -5.35 8.35 -8.81
C GLY A 15 -6.82 8.21 -9.20
N LEU A 16 -7.70 7.88 -8.24
CA LEU A 16 -9.13 7.73 -8.49
C LEU A 16 -9.83 9.06 -8.78
N ARG A 17 -9.46 10.15 -8.09
CA ARG A 17 -9.97 11.49 -8.40
C ARG A 17 -9.63 11.90 -9.83
N LYS A 18 -8.49 11.47 -10.37
CA LYS A 18 -8.12 11.76 -11.74
C LYS A 18 -9.04 11.05 -12.74
N VAL A 19 -9.31 9.76 -12.51
CA VAL A 19 -10.31 9.01 -13.28
C VAL A 19 -11.66 9.71 -13.24
N GLU A 20 -12.10 10.13 -12.05
CA GLU A 20 -13.37 10.83 -11.84
C GLU A 20 -13.45 12.19 -12.55
N GLN A 21 -12.32 12.88 -12.71
CA GLN A 21 -12.25 14.14 -13.46
C GLN A 21 -12.30 13.93 -14.97
N GLU A 22 -11.62 12.91 -15.48
CA GLU A 22 -11.57 12.60 -16.91
C GLU A 22 -12.85 11.92 -17.41
N ARG A 23 -13.52 11.15 -16.52
CA ARG A 23 -14.72 10.38 -16.81
C ARG A 23 -15.77 10.61 -15.71
N PRO A 24 -16.43 11.79 -15.68
CA PRO A 24 -17.35 12.16 -14.61
C PRO A 24 -18.52 11.18 -14.42
N GLU A 25 -18.91 10.44 -15.47
CA GLU A 25 -19.94 9.41 -15.40
C GLU A 25 -19.60 8.29 -14.42
N VAL A 26 -18.31 8.01 -14.19
CA VAL A 26 -17.82 6.99 -13.24
C VAL A 26 -18.17 7.38 -11.81
N SER A 27 -18.16 8.68 -11.49
CA SER A 27 -18.44 9.16 -10.13
C SER A 27 -19.85 8.85 -9.66
N ASN A 28 -20.80 8.67 -10.58
CA ASN A 28 -22.20 8.36 -10.26
C ASN A 28 -22.52 6.86 -10.31
N ASP A 29 -21.54 6.01 -10.64
CA ASP A 29 -21.72 4.57 -10.69
C ASP A 29 -21.61 3.96 -9.29
N ASN A 30 -22.70 3.34 -8.81
CA ASN A 30 -22.77 2.74 -7.49
C ASN A 30 -21.76 1.60 -7.29
N ASN A 31 -21.54 0.76 -8.31
CA ASN A 31 -20.61 -0.37 -8.22
C ASN A 31 -19.15 0.13 -8.19
N TYR A 32 -18.84 1.18 -8.96
CA TYR A 32 -17.56 1.88 -8.82
C TYR A 32 -17.37 2.44 -7.41
N GLN A 33 -18.37 3.11 -6.84
CA GLN A 33 -18.28 3.67 -5.49
C GLN A 33 -18.09 2.59 -4.42
N GLU A 34 -18.77 1.44 -4.56
CA GLU A 34 -18.60 0.29 -3.66
C GLU A 34 -17.18 -0.29 -3.73
N LEU A 35 -16.66 -0.52 -4.94
CA LEU A 35 -15.31 -1.04 -5.17
C LEU A 35 -14.24 -0.05 -4.68
N LYS A 36 -14.42 1.25 -4.94
CA LYS A 36 -13.57 2.32 -4.41
C LYS A 36 -13.57 2.31 -2.88
N ALA A 37 -14.74 2.27 -2.26
CA ALA A 37 -14.85 2.26 -0.80
C ALA A 37 -14.22 1.01 -0.18
N GLN A 38 -14.36 -0.16 -0.82
CA GLN A 38 -13.72 -1.40 -0.39
C GLN A 38 -12.19 -1.32 -0.49
N LEU A 39 -11.66 -0.82 -1.60
CA LEU A 39 -10.22 -0.62 -1.78
C LEU A 39 -9.65 0.32 -0.70
N LEU A 40 -10.30 1.46 -0.46
CA LEU A 40 -9.82 2.41 0.56
C LEU A 40 -9.86 1.82 1.97
N ARG A 41 -10.89 1.02 2.31
CA ARG A 41 -10.92 0.31 3.60
C ARG A 41 -9.81 -0.74 3.73
N ASN A 42 -9.52 -1.47 2.66
CA ASN A 42 -8.47 -2.50 2.68
C ASN A 42 -7.07 -1.87 2.74
N ALA A 43 -6.84 -0.76 2.03
CA ALA A 43 -5.60 0.01 2.14
C ALA A 43 -5.39 0.59 3.55
N GLU A 44 -6.47 1.02 4.20
CA GLU A 44 -6.45 1.45 5.60
C GLU A 44 -6.10 0.32 6.57
N GLY A 45 -6.71 -0.85 6.41
CA GLY A 45 -6.36 -2.04 7.18
C GLY A 45 -4.90 -2.44 7.01
N HIS A 46 -4.43 -2.48 5.77
CA HIS A 46 -3.05 -2.84 5.45
C HIS A 46 -2.03 -1.84 6.02
N PHE A 47 -2.31 -0.54 5.94
CA PHE A 47 -1.44 0.48 6.54
C PHE A 47 -1.32 0.34 8.07
N ARG A 48 -2.43 0.03 8.76
CA ARG A 48 -2.39 -0.24 10.21
C ARG A 48 -1.56 -1.47 10.54
N GLU A 49 -1.67 -2.53 9.74
CA GLU A 49 -0.86 -3.74 9.92
C GLU A 49 0.64 -3.45 9.77
N ILE A 50 1.04 -2.68 8.75
CA ILE A 50 2.43 -2.25 8.57
C ILE A 50 2.89 -1.39 9.75
N SER A 51 2.07 -0.42 10.15
CA SER A 51 2.38 0.48 11.28
C SER A 51 2.59 -0.31 12.58
N ALA A 52 1.74 -1.31 12.84
CA ALA A 52 1.87 -2.18 14.00
C ALA A 52 3.16 -3.02 13.94
N THR A 53 3.50 -3.57 12.78
CA THR A 53 4.76 -4.28 12.54
C THR A 53 5.98 -3.41 12.86
N TYR A 54 6.01 -2.17 12.35
CA TYR A 54 7.11 -1.24 12.60
C TYR A 54 7.20 -0.85 14.07
N ALA A 55 6.07 -0.61 14.73
CA ALA A 55 6.01 -0.30 16.15
C ALA A 55 6.55 -1.46 17.02
N THR A 56 6.31 -2.71 16.63
CA THR A 56 6.88 -3.89 17.31
C THR A 56 8.40 -3.91 17.19
N ILE A 57 8.94 -3.63 16.01
CA ILE A 57 10.40 -3.63 15.77
C ILE A 57 11.09 -2.53 16.59
N LEU A 58 10.53 -1.32 16.60
CA LEU A 58 11.07 -0.19 17.37
C LEU A 58 11.10 -0.43 18.88
N LYS A 59 10.24 -1.34 19.39
CA LYS A 59 10.19 -1.79 20.78
C LYS A 59 11.07 -3.00 21.07
N THR A 60 11.62 -3.64 20.03
CA THR A 60 12.46 -4.83 20.17
C THR A 60 13.93 -4.42 20.32
N GLU A 61 14.61 -4.99 21.30
CA GLU A 61 16.04 -4.77 21.51
C GLU A 61 16.87 -5.77 20.70
N CYS A 62 17.99 -5.31 20.16
CA CYS A 62 19.01 -6.19 19.62
C CYS A 62 19.67 -6.99 20.74
N GLN A 63 20.24 -8.17 20.41
CA GLN A 63 20.96 -9.02 21.37
C GLN A 63 22.11 -8.31 22.11
N CYS A 64 22.65 -7.22 21.55
CA CYS A 64 23.70 -6.39 22.16
C CYS A 64 23.17 -5.28 23.10
N GLY A 65 21.85 -5.25 23.34
CA GLY A 65 21.12 -4.22 24.10
C GLY A 65 20.97 -2.89 23.35
N GLY A 66 21.06 -2.87 22.02
CA GLY A 66 20.88 -1.67 21.20
C GLY A 66 19.50 -1.60 20.54
N GLN A 67 18.99 -0.40 20.29
CA GLN A 67 17.71 -0.20 19.60
C GLN A 67 17.78 -0.65 18.13
N LEU A 68 16.72 -1.33 17.66
CA LEU A 68 16.53 -1.70 16.27
C LEU A 68 15.77 -0.60 15.51
N GLU A 69 16.15 -0.37 14.25
CA GLU A 69 15.41 0.47 13.31
C GLU A 69 15.06 -0.31 12.04
N PRO A 70 13.82 -0.21 11.54
CA PRO A 70 13.46 -0.72 10.22
C PRO A 70 14.30 -0.01 9.15
N VAL A 71 14.96 -0.78 8.29
CA VAL A 71 15.76 -0.24 7.16
C VAL A 71 15.29 -0.74 5.81
N ASP A 72 14.65 -1.90 5.75
CA ASP A 72 14.11 -2.46 4.52
C ASP A 72 12.85 -3.29 4.76
N HIS A 73 12.09 -3.50 3.68
CA HIS A 73 10.78 -4.14 3.68
C HIS A 73 10.63 -5.02 2.45
N GLU A 74 10.50 -6.34 2.67
CA GLU A 74 10.36 -7.32 1.62
C GLU A 74 9.08 -8.13 1.76
N PHE A 75 8.37 -8.34 0.65
CA PHE A 75 7.22 -9.23 0.59
C PHE A 75 7.65 -10.58 0.02
N GLY A 76 7.33 -11.65 0.73
CA GLY A 76 7.68 -13.02 0.34
C GLY A 76 6.49 -13.96 0.40
N LYS A 77 6.59 -15.09 -0.31
CA LYS A 77 5.63 -16.19 -0.20
C LYS A 77 6.38 -17.47 0.16
N SER A 78 5.99 -18.11 1.27
CA SER A 78 6.55 -19.40 1.68
C SER A 78 5.43 -20.34 2.08
N LYS A 79 5.43 -21.56 1.54
CA LYS A 79 4.42 -22.61 1.82
C LYS A 79 2.96 -22.15 1.69
N GLY A 80 2.68 -21.22 0.76
CA GLY A 80 1.34 -20.69 0.53
C GLY A 80 0.94 -19.51 1.42
N ILE A 81 1.75 -19.16 2.42
CA ILE A 81 1.53 -18.00 3.30
C ILE A 81 2.33 -16.82 2.74
N ILE A 82 1.71 -15.65 2.69
CA ILE A 82 2.39 -14.39 2.36
C ILE A 82 2.95 -13.81 3.65
N TYR A 83 4.22 -13.43 3.61
CA TYR A 83 4.91 -12.81 4.70
C TYR A 83 5.34 -11.41 4.31
N ASP A 84 5.16 -10.51 5.25
CA ASP A 84 5.85 -9.24 5.30
C ASP A 84 7.13 -9.46 6.13
N SER A 85 8.27 -9.28 5.48
CA SER A 85 9.59 -9.38 6.11
C SER A 85 10.15 -7.99 6.28
N VAL A 86 10.41 -7.60 7.53
CA VAL A 86 11.08 -6.34 7.81
C VAL A 86 12.52 -6.61 8.21
N ILE A 87 13.45 -5.98 7.52
CA ILE A 87 14.86 -5.99 7.89
C ILE A 87 15.07 -4.80 8.80
N ALA A 88 15.51 -5.07 10.03
CA ALA A 88 15.85 -4.05 11.01
C ALA A 88 17.34 -4.08 11.30
N ARG A 89 17.96 -2.91 11.42
CA ARG A 89 19.37 -2.75 11.75
C ARG A 89 19.53 -2.18 13.15
N CYS A 90 20.44 -2.76 13.93
CA CYS A 90 20.76 -2.23 15.25
C CYS A 90 21.61 -0.97 15.17
N LYS A 91 21.19 0.12 15.82
CA LYS A 91 21.97 1.36 15.89
C LYS A 91 23.34 1.22 16.54
N LYS A 92 23.50 0.24 17.45
CA LYS A 92 24.68 0.10 18.30
C LYS A 92 25.76 -0.79 17.68
N CYS A 93 25.38 -1.96 17.19
CA CYS A 93 26.33 -2.94 16.61
C CYS A 93 26.21 -3.09 15.09
N ASN A 94 25.30 -2.36 14.44
CA ASN A 94 25.06 -2.38 12.99
C ASN A 94 24.65 -3.75 12.41
N GLN A 95 24.29 -4.72 13.27
CA GLN A 95 23.78 -6.03 12.83
C GLN A 95 22.35 -5.93 12.33
N GLU A 96 22.03 -6.72 11.32
CA GLU A 96 20.70 -6.83 10.73
C GLU A 96 19.94 -8.03 11.27
N GLN A 97 18.64 -7.87 11.46
CA GLN A 97 17.71 -8.90 11.89
C GLN A 97 16.48 -8.85 11.00
N SER A 98 16.00 -10.02 10.58
CA SER A 98 14.78 -10.14 9.77
C SER A 98 13.62 -10.60 10.64
N PHE A 99 12.50 -9.89 10.52
CA PHE A 99 11.25 -10.19 11.22
C PHE A 99 10.20 -10.57 10.19
N GLN A 100 9.61 -11.76 10.31
CA GLN A 100 8.56 -12.23 9.40
C GLN A 100 7.20 -12.15 10.08
N PHE A 101 6.27 -11.47 9.43
CA PHE A 101 4.89 -11.31 9.88
C PHE A 101 3.97 -11.95 8.85
N PRO A 102 3.21 -13.00 9.18
CA PRO A 102 2.21 -13.54 8.27
C PRO A 102 1.14 -12.46 7.97
N LYS A 103 0.73 -12.34 6.71
CA LYS A 103 -0.22 -11.30 6.26
C LYS A 103 -1.45 -11.88 5.58
N ASP A 104 -2.61 -11.49 6.10
CA ASP A 104 -3.90 -11.64 5.43
C ASP A 104 -4.36 -10.31 4.78
N GLY A 105 -3.95 -9.15 5.33
CA GLY A 105 -4.36 -7.82 4.85
C GLY A 105 -3.83 -7.44 3.47
N PHE A 106 -2.57 -7.76 3.16
CA PHE A 106 -1.96 -7.51 1.83
C PHE A 106 -2.77 -8.16 0.70
N ILE A 107 -3.23 -9.40 0.91
CA ILE A 107 -4.05 -10.13 -0.07
C ILE A 107 -5.37 -9.40 -0.32
N SER A 108 -5.96 -8.83 0.73
CA SER A 108 -7.25 -8.15 0.64
C SER A 108 -7.15 -6.82 -0.11
N GLU A 109 -6.10 -6.04 0.12
CA GLU A 109 -5.84 -4.78 -0.60
C GLU A 109 -5.56 -5.05 -2.08
N ALA A 110 -4.63 -5.95 -2.40
CA ALA A 110 -4.29 -6.30 -3.78
C ALA A 110 -5.49 -6.84 -4.57
N ARG A 111 -6.36 -7.66 -3.95
CA ARG A 111 -7.59 -8.15 -4.56
C ARG A 111 -8.57 -7.03 -4.87
N SER A 112 -8.77 -6.09 -3.95
CA SER A 112 -9.65 -4.95 -4.18
C SER A 112 -9.10 -3.99 -5.24
N ALA A 113 -7.78 -3.80 -5.30
CA ALA A 113 -7.15 -2.99 -6.34
C ALA A 113 -7.35 -3.62 -7.73
N MET A 114 -7.16 -4.94 -7.85
CA MET A 114 -7.42 -5.67 -9.11
C MET A 114 -8.90 -5.61 -9.49
N ALA A 115 -9.83 -5.80 -8.55
CA ALA A 115 -11.26 -5.75 -8.82
C ALA A 115 -11.69 -4.39 -9.37
N LEU A 116 -11.22 -3.29 -8.77
CA LEU A 116 -11.51 -1.93 -9.24
C LEU A 116 -10.91 -1.65 -10.61
N ARG A 117 -9.64 -2.02 -10.82
CA ARG A 117 -8.95 -1.88 -12.12
C ARG A 117 -9.71 -2.63 -13.22
N ASP A 118 -10.06 -3.88 -12.96
CA ASP A 118 -10.74 -4.73 -13.94
C ASP A 118 -12.15 -4.22 -14.24
N TYR A 119 -12.84 -3.65 -13.26
CA TYR A 119 -14.14 -2.98 -13.46
C TYR A 119 -14.01 -1.75 -14.36
N LEU A 120 -13.07 -0.85 -14.05
CA LEU A 120 -12.83 0.36 -14.85
C LEU A 120 -12.47 0.02 -16.30
N GLN A 121 -11.63 -0.99 -16.50
CA GLN A 121 -11.24 -1.45 -17.83
C GLN A 121 -12.44 -2.05 -18.59
N LYS A 122 -13.23 -2.94 -17.96
CA LYS A 122 -14.33 -3.64 -18.62
C LYS A 122 -15.52 -2.73 -18.93
N THR A 123 -15.88 -1.85 -18.01
CA THR A 123 -17.09 -1.04 -18.09
C THR A 123 -16.86 0.25 -18.89
N TYR A 124 -15.69 0.87 -18.74
CA TYR A 124 -15.41 2.20 -19.28
C TYR A 124 -14.23 2.26 -20.25
N GLY A 125 -13.50 1.15 -20.43
CA GLY A 125 -12.28 1.10 -21.22
C GLY A 125 -11.11 1.87 -20.60
N ILE A 126 -11.15 2.12 -19.28
CA ILE A 126 -10.15 2.95 -18.60
C ILE A 126 -9.00 2.07 -18.09
N ASP A 127 -7.80 2.31 -18.61
CA ASP A 127 -6.57 1.75 -18.07
C ASP A 127 -6.11 2.55 -16.83
N TYR A 128 -6.65 2.18 -15.67
CA TYR A 128 -6.32 2.82 -14.40
C TYR A 128 -4.81 2.78 -14.08
N ALA A 129 -4.13 1.67 -14.40
CA ALA A 129 -2.71 1.54 -14.11
C ALA A 129 -1.88 2.49 -14.99
N GLY A 130 -2.23 2.62 -16.27
CA GLY A 130 -1.65 3.58 -17.20
C GLY A 130 -1.83 5.02 -16.74
N VAL A 131 -3.05 5.39 -16.31
CA VAL A 131 -3.35 6.74 -15.78
C VAL A 131 -2.47 7.07 -14.56
N VAL A 132 -2.42 6.18 -13.58
CA VAL A 132 -1.63 6.39 -12.35
C VAL A 132 -0.12 6.45 -12.64
N MET A 133 0.40 5.55 -13.47
CA MET A 133 1.82 5.54 -13.81
C MET A 133 2.25 6.76 -14.64
N GLY A 134 1.37 7.26 -15.52
CA GLY A 134 1.58 8.51 -16.24
C GLY A 134 1.71 9.71 -15.30
N GLU A 135 0.85 9.80 -14.28
CA GLU A 135 0.90 10.86 -13.27
C GLU A 135 2.14 10.79 -12.38
N ILE A 136 2.53 9.59 -11.94
CA ILE A 136 3.77 9.40 -11.17
C ILE A 136 4.97 9.88 -12.00
N ARG A 137 5.06 9.50 -13.28
CA ARG A 137 6.14 9.96 -14.17
C ARG A 137 6.13 11.48 -14.37
N ASN A 138 4.97 12.09 -14.58
CA ASN A 138 4.85 13.54 -14.76
C ASN A 138 5.31 14.31 -13.52
N ARG A 139 5.07 13.78 -12.31
CA ARG A 139 5.54 14.38 -11.05
C ARG A 139 7.02 14.12 -10.79
N SER A 140 7.53 12.94 -11.11
CA SER A 140 8.96 12.62 -11.01
C SER A 140 9.81 13.37 -12.06
N GLY A 141 9.18 13.86 -13.14
CA GLY A 141 9.81 14.64 -14.20
C GLY A 141 10.08 16.12 -13.88
N VAL A 142 9.70 16.62 -12.70
CA VAL A 142 10.02 18.00 -12.26
C VAL A 142 11.32 18.00 -11.45
N ARG A 143 12.42 17.62 -12.10
CA ARG A 143 13.81 18.00 -11.75
C ARG A 143 14.66 17.97 -13.02
N GLY A 144 14.47 19.00 -13.84
CA GLY A 144 15.44 19.47 -14.82
C GLY A 144 15.82 20.88 -14.44
#